data_AF-A0AAU7MQ36-F1
#
_entry.id   AF-A0AAU7MQ36-F1
#
_cell.length_a   1.000
_cell.length_b   1.000
_cell.length_c   1.000
_cell.angle_alpha   90.00
_cell.angle_beta   90.00
_cell.angle_gamma   90.00
#
_symmetry.space_group_name_H-M   'P 1'
#
loop_
_entity.id
_entity.type
_entity.pdbx_description
1 polymer ?
#
loop_
_entity_poly.entity_id
_entity_poly.type
_entity_poly.pdbx_seq_one_letter_code
_entity_poly.pdbx_strand_id
1 'polypeptide(L)'
;MTVLFSRLKAISGGLTVFLTVSLLAGCASTPEWPSPKDDQLSRPDRVTLDDVPFYPQEKYQCGPASLAMMLNSHGLHTDPDILKELVYIPGREGSLQVEMVAAARAHGMLVYPLDGELESLLVEIDSGNPVLVMQNLRFDWWPQWHFAVVMGYDSEERDLILHTDTRKREAIDLEVFSHTWGRADNWAVTILPPDRVPATAKPLRFLQSAHDLETTGRTTAAGIAYETAEITWPDQPTATMARGNLAWKLGRRDEARGHFLRAATRFPEFAEGWNNLAFALQESGCSGTAKQAARCAASLAPDRFGQSELLSHDDAKSAEHCPALPECSQKRP
;
A
#
# COMPACT_ATOMS: atom_id res chain seq x y z
N MET A 1 19.22 -76.63 -50.77
CA MET A 1 19.53 -76.82 -49.35
C MET A 1 19.93 -75.48 -48.77
N THR A 2 19.17 -75.06 -47.76
CA THR A 2 19.58 -74.19 -46.64
C THR A 2 19.68 -72.67 -46.87
N VAL A 3 19.07 -72.02 -45.89
CA VAL A 3 18.68 -70.61 -45.75
C VAL A 3 19.36 -70.09 -44.46
N LEU A 4 19.76 -68.80 -44.49
CA LEU A 4 19.89 -67.82 -43.39
C LEU A 4 21.13 -67.67 -42.47
N PHE A 5 21.23 -66.40 -42.02
CA PHE A 5 22.02 -65.72 -40.98
C PHE A 5 23.45 -65.29 -41.38
N SER A 6 23.93 -64.05 -41.16
CA SER A 6 23.52 -62.93 -40.31
C SER A 6 24.16 -61.63 -40.86
N ARG A 7 23.45 -60.49 -40.84
CA ARG A 7 24.05 -59.15 -40.96
C ARG A 7 23.50 -58.25 -39.86
N LEU A 8 24.40 -57.84 -38.95
CA LEU A 8 24.21 -56.68 -38.07
C LEU A 8 24.13 -55.39 -38.89
N LYS A 9 23.24 -54.46 -38.49
CA LYS A 9 23.54 -53.02 -38.44
C LYS A 9 22.49 -52.25 -37.62
N ALA A 10 22.98 -51.71 -36.50
CA ALA A 10 22.72 -50.41 -35.90
C ALA A 10 21.29 -49.82 -35.92
N ILE A 11 20.60 -49.86 -34.77
CA ILE A 11 19.63 -48.82 -34.37
C ILE A 11 19.66 -48.70 -32.84
N SER A 12 20.37 -47.69 -32.30
CA SER A 12 20.16 -47.21 -30.92
C SER A 12 20.96 -45.92 -30.67
N GLY A 13 20.42 -44.79 -31.14
CA GLY A 13 21.03 -43.48 -30.84
C GLY A 13 20.18 -42.25 -31.18
N GLY A 14 18.95 -42.42 -31.69
CA GLY A 14 18.14 -41.30 -32.18
C GLY A 14 16.94 -40.91 -31.31
N LEU A 15 16.60 -41.67 -30.26
CA LEU A 15 15.32 -41.48 -29.55
C LEU A 15 15.43 -40.66 -28.24
N THR A 16 16.65 -40.39 -27.77
CA THR A 16 16.85 -39.70 -26.48
C THR A 16 16.95 -38.18 -26.62
N VAL A 17 17.27 -37.66 -27.81
CA VAL A 17 17.44 -36.20 -28.03
C VAL A 17 16.12 -35.50 -28.40
N PHE A 18 15.15 -36.22 -28.98
CA PHE A 18 13.86 -35.62 -29.34
C PHE A 18 12.86 -35.52 -28.18
N LEU A 19 13.08 -36.26 -27.08
CA LEU A 19 12.18 -36.22 -25.92
C LEU A 19 12.52 -35.07 -24.94
N THR A 20 13.67 -34.42 -25.09
CA THR A 20 14.14 -33.37 -24.17
C THR A 20 13.71 -31.95 -24.58
N VAL A 21 13.28 -31.74 -25.83
CA VAL A 21 12.86 -30.41 -26.34
C VAL A 21 11.38 -30.13 -26.06
N SER A 22 10.54 -31.16 -25.89
CA SER A 22 9.09 -30.98 -25.72
C SER A 22 8.65 -30.62 -24.30
N LEU A 23 9.56 -30.55 -23.33
CA LEU A 23 9.27 -30.21 -21.92
C LEU A 23 9.50 -28.72 -21.59
N LEU A 24 9.86 -27.88 -22.57
CA LEU A 24 10.05 -26.44 -22.39
C LEU A 24 8.97 -25.57 -23.06
N ALA A 25 7.87 -26.18 -23.53
CA ALA A 25 6.66 -25.43 -23.83
C ALA A 25 5.93 -25.08 -22.52
N GLY A 26 6.59 -24.30 -21.66
CA GLY A 26 5.88 -23.55 -20.63
C GLY A 26 4.93 -22.60 -21.36
N CYS A 27 3.64 -22.65 -21.03
CA CYS A 27 2.67 -21.69 -21.55
C CYS A 27 3.06 -20.30 -21.05
N ALA A 28 3.88 -19.59 -21.81
CA ALA A 28 4.01 -18.15 -21.67
C ALA A 28 2.73 -17.56 -22.26
N SER A 29 1.70 -17.42 -21.44
CA SER A 29 0.52 -16.65 -21.81
C SER A 29 0.95 -15.20 -21.95
N THR A 30 0.78 -14.62 -23.14
CA THR A 30 0.97 -13.19 -23.34
C THR A 30 0.03 -12.44 -22.39
N PRO A 31 0.51 -11.42 -21.67
CA PRO A 31 -0.35 -10.63 -20.81
C PRO A 31 -1.43 -9.96 -21.66
N GLU A 32 -2.69 -10.17 -21.31
CA GLU A 32 -3.81 -9.51 -21.97
C GLU A 32 -3.88 -8.06 -21.51
N TRP A 33 -4.27 -7.15 -22.42
CA TRP A 33 -4.56 -5.78 -22.03
C TRP A 33 -5.84 -5.80 -21.17
N PRO A 34 -5.83 -5.21 -19.97
CA PRO A 34 -7.00 -5.21 -19.12
C PRO A 34 -8.18 -4.53 -19.80
N SER A 35 -9.28 -5.26 -19.97
CA SER A 35 -10.56 -4.65 -20.31
C SER A 35 -11.16 -4.04 -19.05
N PRO A 36 -11.69 -2.80 -19.10
CA PRO A 36 -12.42 -2.22 -17.98
C PRO A 36 -13.51 -3.19 -17.53
N LYS A 37 -13.55 -3.51 -16.23
CA LYS A 37 -14.67 -4.29 -15.67
C LYS A 37 -15.93 -3.40 -15.67
N ASP A 38 -17.06 -3.98 -16.08
CA ASP A 38 -18.36 -3.30 -16.24
C ASP A 38 -18.63 -2.23 -15.15
N ASP A 39 -19.18 -1.09 -15.59
CA ASP A 39 -19.49 0.17 -14.88
C ASP A 39 -18.40 1.26 -14.75
N GLN A 40 -17.17 1.03 -15.22
CA GLN A 40 -16.22 2.14 -15.41
C GLN A 40 -16.42 2.78 -16.79
N LEU A 41 -16.53 4.11 -16.83
CA LEU A 41 -16.46 4.92 -18.05
C LEU A 41 -15.33 4.38 -18.94
N SER A 42 -15.57 4.30 -20.24
CA SER A 42 -14.60 3.88 -21.25
C SER A 42 -13.22 4.48 -20.97
N ARG A 43 -12.26 3.61 -20.63
CA ARG A 43 -10.85 3.97 -20.41
C ARG A 43 -10.32 4.69 -21.65
N PRO A 44 -9.60 5.82 -21.51
CA PRO A 44 -9.01 6.49 -22.66
C PRO A 44 -8.04 5.58 -23.40
N ASP A 45 -7.96 5.70 -24.73
CA ASP A 45 -7.04 4.88 -25.53
C ASP A 45 -5.56 5.22 -25.25
N ARG A 46 -5.28 6.45 -24.81
CA ARG A 46 -3.94 6.92 -24.48
C ARG A 46 -3.99 7.92 -23.32
N VAL A 47 -3.11 7.72 -22.34
CA VAL A 47 -2.92 8.65 -21.21
C VAL A 47 -1.44 8.93 -21.05
N THR A 48 -1.07 10.18 -20.78
CA THR A 48 0.29 10.55 -20.38
C THR A 48 0.23 11.70 -19.39
N LEU A 49 0.93 11.55 -18.26
CA LEU A 49 1.00 12.52 -17.18
C LEU A 49 2.11 13.53 -17.45
N ASP A 50 1.81 14.57 -18.22
CA ASP A 50 2.83 15.51 -18.71
C ASP A 50 3.63 16.22 -17.60
N ASP A 51 3.03 16.39 -16.43
CA ASP A 51 3.60 17.11 -15.28
C ASP A 51 4.57 16.29 -14.44
N VAL A 52 4.77 14.99 -14.74
CA VAL A 52 5.82 14.21 -14.08
C VAL A 52 7.18 14.72 -14.55
N PRO A 53 8.01 15.29 -13.66
CA PRO A 53 9.32 15.80 -14.07
C PRO A 53 10.22 14.65 -14.47
N PHE A 54 11.22 14.93 -15.31
CA PHE A 54 12.20 13.94 -15.73
C PHE A 54 13.58 14.28 -15.17
N TYR A 55 14.15 13.35 -14.41
CA TYR A 55 15.55 13.36 -14.01
C TYR A 55 16.26 12.19 -14.67
N PRO A 56 17.29 12.43 -15.51
CA PRO A 56 18.02 11.35 -16.15
C PRO A 56 18.68 10.47 -15.09
N GLN A 57 18.47 9.17 -15.19
CA GLN A 57 19.00 8.21 -14.22
C GLN A 57 20.42 7.82 -14.64
N GLU A 58 21.39 8.66 -14.31
CA GLU A 58 22.80 8.36 -14.59
C GLU A 58 23.29 7.15 -13.76
N LYS A 59 24.51 6.69 -14.06
CA LYS A 59 25.09 5.48 -13.46
C LYS A 59 24.93 5.51 -11.93
N TYR A 60 24.18 4.53 -11.41
CA TYR A 60 23.90 4.32 -9.98
C TYR A 60 22.85 5.26 -9.33
N GLN A 61 22.01 5.94 -10.12
CA GLN A 61 21.04 6.92 -9.62
C GLN A 61 19.56 6.61 -9.89
N CYS A 62 19.21 5.40 -10.38
CA CYS A 62 17.82 5.08 -10.72
C CYS A 62 16.84 5.22 -9.54
N GLY A 63 17.27 4.87 -8.31
CA GLY A 63 16.49 5.08 -7.09
C GLY A 63 16.25 6.57 -6.77
N PRO A 64 17.30 7.36 -6.46
CA PRO A 64 17.16 8.78 -6.14
C PRO A 64 16.41 9.57 -7.22
N ALA A 65 16.70 9.29 -8.50
CA ALA A 65 16.04 9.98 -9.61
C ALA A 65 14.56 9.61 -9.72
N SER A 66 14.20 8.32 -9.63
CA SER A 66 12.78 7.91 -9.65
C SER A 66 12.01 8.47 -8.45
N LEU A 67 12.62 8.49 -7.28
CA LEU A 67 12.00 9.10 -6.10
C LEU A 67 11.80 10.60 -6.28
N ALA A 68 12.80 11.33 -6.82
CA ALA A 68 12.66 12.76 -7.10
C ALA A 68 11.48 13.03 -8.06
N MET A 69 11.33 12.21 -9.11
CA MET A 69 10.21 12.32 -10.05
C MET A 69 8.86 12.17 -9.35
N MET A 70 8.72 11.15 -8.50
CA MET A 70 7.48 10.88 -7.73
C MET A 70 7.17 11.96 -6.68
N LEU A 71 8.18 12.49 -5.99
CA LEU A 71 7.96 13.52 -4.98
C LEU A 71 7.60 14.85 -5.63
N ASN A 72 8.31 15.22 -6.70
CA ASN A 72 8.12 16.51 -7.37
C ASN A 72 6.84 16.55 -8.23
N SER A 73 6.30 15.40 -8.67
CA SER A 73 4.96 15.35 -9.30
C SER A 73 3.84 15.79 -8.34
N HIS A 74 4.10 15.77 -7.02
CA HIS A 74 3.20 16.27 -5.99
C HIS A 74 3.67 17.61 -5.38
N GLY A 75 4.49 18.36 -6.12
CA GLY A 75 4.87 19.72 -5.76
C GLY A 75 5.95 19.82 -4.68
N LEU A 76 6.61 18.71 -4.32
CA LEU A 76 7.83 18.81 -3.53
C LEU A 76 8.95 19.43 -4.39
N HIS A 77 9.94 20.00 -3.72
CA HIS A 77 11.13 20.58 -4.34
C HIS A 77 12.36 19.83 -3.82
N THR A 78 12.63 18.66 -4.38
CA THR A 78 13.82 17.87 -4.10
C THR A 78 14.52 17.47 -5.41
N ASP A 79 15.69 16.87 -5.34
CA ASP A 79 16.43 16.40 -6.51
C ASP A 79 17.18 15.09 -6.20
N PRO A 80 17.68 14.38 -7.22
CA PRO A 80 18.35 13.10 -7.03
C PRO A 80 19.62 13.21 -6.17
N ASP A 81 20.34 14.33 -6.19
CA ASP A 81 21.57 14.52 -5.44
C ASP A 81 21.29 14.62 -3.94
N ILE A 82 20.23 15.34 -3.56
CA ILE A 82 19.75 15.42 -2.17
C ILE A 82 19.28 14.04 -1.69
N LEU A 83 18.50 13.34 -2.51
CA LEU A 83 17.90 12.05 -2.13
C LEU A 83 18.92 10.92 -2.09
N LYS A 84 20.05 11.03 -2.80
CA LYS A 84 21.10 10.02 -2.81
C LYS A 84 21.56 9.64 -1.41
N GLU A 85 21.73 10.61 -0.52
CA GLU A 85 22.15 10.38 0.87
C GLU A 85 21.12 9.58 1.69
N LEU A 86 19.86 9.55 1.24
CA LEU A 86 18.77 8.84 1.92
C LEU A 86 18.51 7.44 1.36
N VAL A 87 18.73 7.24 0.06
CA VAL A 87 18.30 6.00 -0.63
C VAL A 87 19.42 5.21 -1.29
N TYR A 88 20.61 5.78 -1.49
CA TYR A 88 21.71 5.09 -2.15
C TYR A 88 22.52 4.24 -1.17
N ILE A 89 22.76 2.98 -1.53
CA ILE A 89 23.57 2.05 -0.75
C ILE A 89 24.86 1.74 -1.53
N PRO A 90 26.03 2.27 -1.11
CA PRO A 90 27.28 2.07 -1.82
C PRO A 90 27.64 0.59 -2.02
N GLY A 91 27.47 -0.25 -1.00
CA GLY A 91 27.79 -1.67 -1.06
C GLY A 91 26.89 -2.51 -1.98
N ARG A 92 25.79 -1.92 -2.47
CA ARG A 92 24.89 -2.54 -3.46
C ARG A 92 24.88 -1.79 -4.79
N GLU A 93 25.66 -0.71 -4.88
CA GLU A 93 25.68 0.21 -6.02
C GLU A 93 24.27 0.64 -6.49
N GLY A 94 23.31 0.81 -5.56
CA GLY A 94 21.90 1.09 -5.89
C GLY A 94 21.01 1.33 -4.67
N SER A 95 19.70 1.32 -4.89
CA SER A 95 18.68 1.51 -3.85
C SER A 95 17.81 0.26 -3.71
N LEU A 96 17.20 0.04 -2.53
CA LEU A 96 16.17 -1.00 -2.39
C LEU A 96 14.80 -0.37 -2.16
N GLN A 97 13.77 -1.20 -2.31
CA GLN A 97 12.37 -0.82 -2.14
C GLN A 97 12.13 -0.20 -0.76
N VAL A 98 12.76 -0.72 0.30
CA VAL A 98 12.56 -0.24 1.67
C VAL A 98 13.12 1.17 1.88
N GLU A 99 14.28 1.50 1.31
CA GLU A 99 14.86 2.84 1.38
C GLU A 99 14.02 3.84 0.59
N MET A 100 13.52 3.45 -0.58
CA MET A 100 12.61 4.28 -1.39
C MET A 100 11.34 4.63 -0.61
N VAL A 101 10.71 3.62 0.00
CA VAL A 101 9.52 3.79 0.85
C VAL A 101 9.83 4.64 2.08
N ALA A 102 10.95 4.38 2.75
CA ALA A 102 11.35 5.10 3.96
C ALA A 102 11.64 6.58 3.68
N ALA A 103 12.34 6.89 2.58
CA ALA A 103 12.65 8.25 2.18
C ALA A 103 11.39 9.02 1.78
N ALA A 104 10.50 8.43 0.98
CA ALA A 104 9.21 9.06 0.67
C ALA A 104 8.43 9.41 1.95
N ARG A 105 8.36 8.49 2.91
CA ARG A 105 7.71 8.74 4.21
C ARG A 105 8.46 9.77 5.05
N ALA A 106 9.79 9.88 4.95
CA ALA A 106 10.56 10.93 5.63
C ALA A 106 10.17 12.33 5.14
N HIS A 107 9.72 12.44 3.90
CA HIS A 107 9.10 13.66 3.33
C HIS A 107 7.61 13.82 3.69
N GLY A 108 7.07 13.00 4.58
CA GLY A 108 5.66 13.08 5.01
C GLY A 108 4.67 12.54 3.98
N MET A 109 5.14 11.85 2.94
CA MET A 109 4.28 11.31 1.88
C MET A 109 3.72 9.94 2.28
N LEU A 110 2.45 9.73 1.93
CA LEU A 110 1.80 8.43 2.04
C LEU A 110 2.26 7.56 0.88
N VAL A 111 2.84 6.39 1.20
CA VAL A 111 3.24 5.40 0.20
C VAL A 111 2.21 4.29 0.18
N TYR A 112 1.49 4.16 -0.92
CA TYR A 112 0.43 3.17 -1.10
C TYR A 112 0.89 2.03 -2.01
N PRO A 113 1.03 0.79 -1.49
CA PRO A 113 1.36 -0.35 -2.32
C PRO A 113 0.16 -0.79 -3.16
N LEU A 114 0.41 -1.02 -4.46
CA LEU A 114 -0.58 -1.62 -5.36
C LEU A 114 -0.59 -3.14 -5.16
N ASP A 115 -1.58 -3.82 -5.74
CA ASP A 115 -1.74 -5.28 -5.64
C ASP A 115 -0.95 -6.09 -6.68
N GLY A 116 -0.11 -5.42 -7.48
CA GLY A 116 0.70 -6.07 -8.52
C GLY A 116 -0.08 -6.43 -9.78
N GLU A 117 -1.33 -5.98 -9.89
CA GLU A 117 -2.15 -6.13 -11.09
C GLU A 117 -1.97 -4.93 -12.03
N LEU A 118 -1.85 -5.19 -13.33
CA LEU A 118 -1.72 -4.13 -14.34
C LEU A 118 -2.93 -3.19 -14.33
N GLU A 119 -4.15 -3.71 -14.12
CA GLU A 119 -5.36 -2.89 -14.06
C GLU A 119 -5.28 -1.82 -12.97
N SER A 120 -4.81 -2.18 -11.77
CA SER A 120 -4.65 -1.22 -10.66
C SER A 120 -3.64 -0.13 -11.02
N LEU A 121 -2.54 -0.50 -11.68
CA LEU A 121 -1.55 0.47 -12.18
C LEU A 121 -2.21 1.44 -13.17
N LEU A 122 -2.93 0.94 -14.17
CA LEU A 122 -3.54 1.79 -15.19
C LEU A 122 -4.64 2.70 -14.61
N VAL A 123 -5.42 2.24 -13.62
CA VAL A 123 -6.42 3.06 -12.90
C VAL A 123 -5.76 4.24 -12.15
N GLU A 124 -4.59 4.04 -11.54
CA GLU A 124 -3.85 5.14 -10.92
C GLU A 124 -3.38 6.16 -11.97
N ILE A 125 -2.88 5.68 -13.12
CA ILE A 125 -2.46 6.55 -14.23
C ILE A 125 -3.64 7.37 -14.77
N ASP A 126 -4.81 6.75 -14.96
CA ASP A 126 -6.03 7.48 -15.38
C ASP A 126 -6.41 8.59 -14.40
N SER A 127 -6.11 8.37 -13.11
CA SER A 127 -6.44 9.29 -12.02
C SER A 127 -5.36 10.34 -11.78
N GLY A 128 -4.34 10.41 -12.63
CA GLY A 128 -3.27 11.39 -12.54
C GLY A 128 -2.13 11.01 -11.60
N ASN A 129 -2.10 9.76 -11.12
CA ASN A 129 -1.11 9.30 -10.14
C ASN A 129 -0.02 8.48 -10.86
N PRO A 130 1.23 8.98 -10.95
CA PRO A 130 2.32 8.17 -11.47
C PRO A 130 2.56 6.96 -10.55
N VAL A 131 3.14 5.91 -11.12
CA VAL A 131 3.42 4.66 -10.40
C VAL A 131 4.90 4.37 -10.44
N LEU A 132 5.52 4.28 -9.26
CA LEU A 132 6.89 3.84 -9.11
C LEU A 132 6.91 2.31 -9.15
N VAL A 133 7.67 1.74 -10.08
CA VAL A 133 7.80 0.29 -10.26
C VAL A 133 9.25 -0.15 -10.09
N MET A 134 9.41 -1.42 -9.72
CA MET A 134 10.69 -2.10 -9.73
C MET A 134 10.70 -3.08 -10.90
N GLN A 135 11.78 -3.11 -11.67
CA GLN A 135 11.97 -4.04 -12.76
C GLN A 135 13.29 -4.80 -12.58
N ASN A 136 13.32 -6.05 -13.01
CA ASN A 136 14.56 -6.73 -13.36
C ASN A 136 14.70 -6.69 -14.88
N LEU A 137 15.65 -5.91 -15.40
CA LEU A 137 15.89 -5.73 -16.84
C LEU A 137 16.68 -6.91 -17.45
N ARG A 138 17.20 -7.81 -16.62
CA ARG A 138 17.93 -9.03 -17.03
C ARG A 138 17.29 -10.28 -16.43
N PHE A 139 17.93 -11.43 -16.59
CA PHE A 139 17.45 -12.72 -16.08
C PHE A 139 17.60 -12.86 -14.56
N ASP A 140 16.85 -13.76 -13.94
CA ASP A 140 16.85 -13.93 -12.47
C ASP A 140 18.20 -14.41 -11.92
N TRP A 141 18.95 -15.19 -12.71
CA TRP A 141 20.30 -15.66 -12.35
C TRP A 141 21.40 -14.61 -12.58
N TRP A 142 21.08 -13.49 -13.25
CA TRP A 142 21.96 -12.33 -13.41
C TRP A 142 21.12 -11.04 -13.45
N PRO A 143 20.60 -10.61 -12.29
CA PRO A 143 19.62 -9.53 -12.25
C PRO A 143 20.25 -8.17 -12.58
N GLN A 144 19.43 -7.30 -13.14
CA GLN A 144 19.67 -5.86 -13.25
C GLN A 144 18.44 -5.13 -12.72
N TRP A 145 18.49 -4.84 -11.43
CA TRP A 145 17.45 -4.15 -10.68
C TRP A 145 17.36 -2.68 -11.08
N HIS A 146 16.14 -2.22 -11.36
CA HIS A 146 15.90 -0.90 -11.94
C HIS A 146 14.59 -0.29 -11.45
N PHE A 147 14.65 0.92 -10.92
CA PHE A 147 13.45 1.71 -10.63
C PHE A 147 13.07 2.54 -11.86
N ALA A 148 11.77 2.55 -12.17
CA ALA A 148 11.22 3.38 -13.22
C ALA A 148 9.89 3.98 -12.77
N VAL A 149 9.47 5.06 -13.42
CA VAL A 149 8.19 5.72 -13.15
C VAL A 149 7.30 5.51 -14.36
N VAL A 150 6.23 4.74 -14.20
CA VAL A 150 5.17 4.65 -15.19
C VAL A 150 4.32 5.90 -15.08
N MET A 151 4.13 6.57 -16.22
CA MET A 151 3.48 7.87 -16.30
C MET A 151 2.42 7.94 -17.41
N GLY A 152 2.10 6.81 -18.04
CA GLY A 152 1.20 6.80 -19.17
C GLY A 152 1.12 5.43 -19.81
N TYR A 153 0.25 5.34 -20.81
CA TYR A 153 0.07 4.15 -21.62
C TYR A 153 -0.60 4.49 -22.95
N ASP A 154 -0.50 3.55 -23.89
CA ASP A 154 -1.21 3.53 -25.17
C ASP A 154 -1.82 2.13 -25.35
N SER A 155 -3.15 2.02 -25.32
CA SER A 155 -3.82 0.74 -25.44
C SER A 155 -3.91 0.22 -26.88
N GLU A 156 -3.81 1.09 -27.89
CA GLU A 156 -3.81 0.68 -29.30
C GLU A 156 -2.49 -0.01 -29.64
N GLU A 157 -1.38 0.61 -29.26
CA GLU A 157 -0.03 0.07 -29.46
C GLU A 157 0.37 -0.95 -28.38
N ARG A 158 -0.42 -1.04 -27.29
CA ARG A 158 -0.17 -1.89 -26.11
C ARG A 158 1.14 -1.54 -25.41
N ASP A 159 1.43 -0.25 -25.29
CA ASP A 159 2.63 0.28 -24.66
C ASP A 159 2.35 0.89 -23.29
N LEU A 160 3.30 0.73 -22.38
CA LEU A 160 3.41 1.54 -21.17
C LEU A 160 4.44 2.65 -21.42
N ILE A 161 4.15 3.87 -20.95
CA ILE A 161 5.03 5.04 -21.11
C ILE A 161 5.76 5.31 -19.79
N LEU A 162 7.09 5.20 -19.81
CA LEU A 162 7.93 5.28 -18.62
C LEU A 162 8.96 6.42 -18.69
N HIS A 163 9.29 6.99 -17.53
CA HIS A 163 10.59 7.58 -17.28
C HIS A 163 11.54 6.51 -16.75
N THR A 164 12.58 6.19 -17.51
CA THR A 164 13.48 5.06 -17.22
C THR A 164 14.88 5.31 -17.78
N ASP A 165 15.92 4.99 -17.00
CA ASP A 165 17.31 5.24 -17.39
C ASP A 165 17.52 6.73 -17.76
N THR A 166 18.31 7.02 -18.79
CA THR A 166 18.43 8.37 -19.39
C THR A 166 17.34 8.69 -20.41
N ARG A 167 16.26 7.89 -20.50
CA ARG A 167 15.19 8.03 -21.51
C ARG A 167 13.92 8.61 -20.91
N LYS A 168 13.44 9.69 -21.54
CA LYS A 168 12.23 10.39 -21.17
C LYS A 168 11.06 9.90 -22.02
N ARG A 169 9.97 9.43 -21.40
CA ARG A 169 8.72 8.98 -22.05
C ARG A 169 9.00 7.84 -23.02
N GLU A 170 9.75 6.85 -22.55
CA GLU A 170 10.01 5.65 -23.31
C GLU A 170 8.74 4.82 -23.39
N ALA A 171 8.30 4.49 -24.61
CA ALA A 171 7.25 3.52 -24.84
C ALA A 171 7.85 2.10 -24.72
N ILE A 172 7.26 1.27 -23.89
CA ILE A 172 7.68 -0.11 -23.65
C ILE A 172 6.48 -1.03 -23.88
N ASP A 173 6.65 -1.97 -24.81
CA ASP A 173 5.67 -3.01 -25.10
C ASP A 173 5.23 -3.75 -23.82
N LEU A 174 3.92 -4.00 -23.72
CA LEU A 174 3.30 -4.62 -22.55
C LEU A 174 3.92 -5.97 -22.17
N GLU A 175 4.30 -6.80 -23.13
CA GLU A 175 4.90 -8.11 -22.86
C GLU A 175 6.28 -7.92 -22.21
N VAL A 176 7.10 -7.01 -22.75
CA VAL A 176 8.41 -6.66 -22.20
C VAL A 176 8.28 -6.07 -20.79
N PHE A 177 7.34 -5.13 -20.61
CA PHE A 177 7.06 -4.54 -19.29
C PHE A 177 6.64 -5.61 -18.28
N SER A 178 5.66 -6.46 -18.64
CA SER A 178 5.11 -7.47 -17.74
C SER A 178 6.15 -8.51 -17.32
N HIS A 179 7.03 -8.94 -18.23
CA HIS A 179 8.11 -9.86 -17.88
C HIS A 179 9.16 -9.23 -16.95
N THR A 180 9.56 -7.99 -17.24
CA THR A 180 10.58 -7.29 -16.43
C THR A 180 10.04 -6.92 -15.05
N TRP A 181 8.77 -6.56 -14.94
CA TRP A 181 8.05 -6.26 -13.70
C TRP A 181 7.73 -7.52 -12.89
N GLY A 182 7.31 -8.61 -13.56
CA GLY A 182 7.04 -9.92 -12.94
C GLY A 182 8.24 -10.52 -12.22
N ARG A 183 9.44 -10.35 -12.79
CA ARG A 183 10.70 -10.76 -12.12
C ARG A 183 11.03 -9.97 -10.86
N ALA A 184 10.33 -8.86 -10.61
CA ALA A 184 10.43 -8.04 -9.41
C ALA A 184 9.17 -8.18 -8.53
N ASP A 185 8.49 -9.33 -8.60
CA ASP A 185 7.26 -9.65 -7.86
C ASP A 185 6.13 -8.63 -8.08
N ASN A 186 6.08 -8.02 -9.27
CA ASN A 186 5.15 -6.95 -9.63
C ASN A 186 5.13 -5.80 -8.60
N TRP A 187 6.28 -5.49 -8.00
CA TRP A 187 6.34 -4.42 -7.01
C TRP A 187 6.00 -3.07 -7.63
N ALA A 188 5.01 -2.40 -7.06
CA ALA A 188 4.55 -1.09 -7.49
C ALA A 188 3.96 -0.30 -6.32
N VAL A 189 4.26 1.00 -6.28
CA VAL A 189 3.68 1.93 -5.30
C VAL A 189 3.30 3.24 -5.99
N THR A 190 2.24 3.87 -5.50
CA THR A 190 2.03 5.31 -5.72
C THR A 190 2.37 6.08 -4.45
N ILE A 191 2.85 7.31 -4.60
CA ILE A 191 3.33 8.15 -3.50
C ILE A 191 2.55 9.45 -3.55
N LEU A 192 1.71 9.68 -2.54
CA LEU A 192 0.74 10.78 -2.54
C LEU A 192 0.86 11.61 -1.26
N PRO A 193 0.47 12.89 -1.30
CA PRO A 193 0.20 13.65 -0.09
C PRO A 193 -0.84 12.91 0.79
N PRO A 194 -0.74 12.98 2.12
CA PRO A 194 -1.61 12.22 3.03
C PRO A 194 -3.08 12.67 3.01
N ASP A 195 -3.39 13.81 2.39
CA ASP A 195 -4.74 14.33 2.19
C ASP A 195 -5.41 13.82 0.89
N ARG A 196 -4.72 12.97 0.12
CA ARG A 196 -5.24 12.35 -1.09
C ARG A 196 -5.39 10.85 -0.93
N VAL A 197 -6.45 10.32 -1.56
CA VAL A 197 -6.73 8.89 -1.60
C VAL A 197 -6.33 8.34 -2.98
N PRO A 198 -5.48 7.29 -3.04
CA PRO A 198 -5.20 6.58 -4.29
C PRO A 198 -6.49 6.09 -4.95
N ALA A 199 -6.55 6.05 -6.28
CA ALA A 199 -7.75 5.65 -7.00
C ALA A 199 -8.16 4.19 -6.74
N THR A 200 -7.16 3.34 -6.45
CA THR A 200 -7.32 1.92 -6.14
C THR A 200 -7.42 1.65 -4.63
N ALA A 201 -7.57 2.70 -3.81
CA ALA A 201 -7.45 2.57 -2.38
C ALA A 201 -8.52 1.67 -1.74
N LYS A 202 -8.04 0.64 -1.05
CA LYS A 202 -8.82 -0.17 -0.10
C LYS A 202 -8.64 0.36 1.33
N PRO A 203 -9.71 0.48 2.14
CA PRO A 203 -9.66 1.11 3.46
C PRO A 203 -8.56 0.58 4.37
N LEU A 204 -8.48 -0.75 4.53
CA LEU A 204 -7.47 -1.35 5.41
C LEU A 204 -6.04 -1.09 4.93
N ARG A 205 -5.79 -1.18 3.62
CA ARG A 205 -4.46 -0.95 3.03
C ARG A 205 -4.04 0.51 3.17
N PHE A 206 -4.97 1.45 2.97
CA PHE A 206 -4.70 2.87 3.17
C PHE A 206 -4.40 3.19 4.64
N LEU A 207 -5.16 2.61 5.58
CA LEU A 207 -4.91 2.76 7.00
C LEU A 207 -3.57 2.15 7.44
N GLN A 208 -3.11 1.06 6.80
CA GLN A 208 -1.76 0.54 7.00
C GLN A 208 -0.69 1.54 6.54
N SER A 209 -0.84 2.16 5.36
CA SER A 209 0.06 3.22 4.90
C SER A 209 0.06 4.45 5.83
N ALA A 210 -1.10 4.82 6.39
CA ALA A 210 -1.20 5.89 7.39
C ALA A 210 -0.52 5.51 8.72
N HIS A 211 -0.68 4.26 9.16
CA HIS A 211 -0.01 3.74 10.34
C HIS A 211 1.52 3.67 10.17
N ASP A 212 1.98 3.39 8.97
CA ASP A 212 3.41 3.42 8.64
C ASP A 212 4.00 4.83 8.78
N LEU A 213 3.26 5.89 8.44
CA LEU A 213 3.67 7.27 8.75
C LEU A 213 3.75 7.49 10.26
N GLU A 214 2.78 6.98 11.02
CA GLU A 214 2.73 7.13 12.47
C GLU A 214 3.90 6.45 13.18
N THR A 215 4.14 5.17 12.88
CA THR A 215 5.17 4.34 13.54
C THR A 215 6.56 4.84 13.27
N THR A 216 6.74 5.56 12.16
CA THR A 216 7.99 6.17 11.78
C THR A 216 8.11 7.65 12.22
N GLY A 217 7.17 8.13 13.03
CA GLY A 217 7.24 9.43 13.72
C GLY A 217 6.64 10.59 12.93
N ARG A 218 6.09 10.37 11.73
CA ARG A 218 5.45 11.40 10.90
C ARG A 218 4.00 11.58 11.32
N THR A 219 3.81 11.94 12.59
CA THR A 219 2.51 11.99 13.27
C THR A 219 1.56 13.02 12.68
N THR A 220 2.04 14.17 12.20
CA THR A 220 1.21 15.16 11.49
C THR A 220 0.64 14.57 10.20
N ALA A 221 1.50 13.98 9.35
CA ALA A 221 1.07 13.35 8.11
C ALA A 221 0.12 12.15 8.36
N ALA A 222 0.42 11.33 9.37
CA ALA A 222 -0.46 10.24 9.79
C ALA A 222 -1.84 10.76 10.24
N GLY A 223 -1.88 11.87 10.99
CA GLY A 223 -3.13 12.50 11.41
C GLY A 223 -3.99 12.96 10.24
N ILE A 224 -3.37 13.58 9.22
CA ILE A 224 -4.03 13.98 7.97
C ILE A 224 -4.55 12.74 7.22
N ALA A 225 -3.75 11.68 7.13
CA ALA A 225 -4.17 10.44 6.46
C ALA A 225 -5.33 9.77 7.20
N TYR A 226 -5.31 9.67 8.53
CA TYR A 226 -6.44 9.11 9.28
C TYR A 226 -7.71 9.96 9.17
N GLU A 227 -7.60 11.28 9.10
CA GLU A 227 -8.73 12.17 8.82
C GLU A 227 -9.30 11.94 7.42
N THR A 228 -8.42 11.86 6.43
CA THR A 228 -8.79 11.55 5.04
C THR A 228 -9.53 10.21 4.96
N ALA A 229 -9.02 9.17 5.63
CA ALA A 229 -9.67 7.87 5.70
C ALA A 229 -11.05 7.91 6.39
N GLU A 230 -11.21 8.71 7.45
CA GLU A 230 -12.49 8.88 8.14
C GLU A 230 -13.54 9.57 7.26
N ILE A 231 -13.11 10.53 6.42
CA ILE A 231 -14.00 11.22 5.46
C ILE A 231 -14.37 10.27 4.31
N THR A 232 -13.41 9.52 3.78
CA THR A 232 -13.62 8.64 2.60
C THR A 232 -14.40 7.38 2.92
N TRP A 233 -14.17 6.76 4.09
CA TRP A 233 -14.85 5.54 4.52
C TRP A 233 -15.55 5.77 5.87
N PRO A 234 -16.62 6.59 5.89
CA PRO A 234 -17.21 7.06 7.13
C PRO A 234 -17.98 5.95 7.87
N ASP A 235 -18.24 4.81 7.22
CA ASP A 235 -18.95 3.68 7.79
C ASP A 235 -18.02 2.60 8.39
N GLN A 236 -16.76 2.95 8.65
CA GLN A 236 -15.79 2.09 9.34
C GLN A 236 -15.23 2.76 10.60
N PRO A 237 -15.16 2.05 11.74
CA PRO A 237 -14.69 2.64 13.00
C PRO A 237 -13.17 2.88 13.02
N THR A 238 -12.41 2.16 12.20
CA THR A 238 -10.95 2.06 12.33
C THR A 238 -10.24 3.41 12.17
N ALA A 239 -10.70 4.27 11.26
CA ALA A 239 -10.09 5.58 11.04
C ALA A 239 -10.32 6.52 12.24
N THR A 240 -11.57 6.64 12.72
CA THR A 240 -11.90 7.42 13.93
C THR A 240 -11.11 6.91 15.14
N MET A 241 -10.97 5.60 15.28
CA MET A 241 -10.17 4.97 16.33
C MET A 241 -8.69 5.30 16.22
N ALA A 242 -8.12 5.23 15.02
CA ALA A 242 -6.72 5.56 14.78
C ALA A 242 -6.43 7.02 15.13
N ARG A 243 -7.32 7.97 14.80
CA ARG A 243 -7.21 9.37 15.24
C ARG A 243 -7.23 9.50 16.76
N GLY A 244 -8.15 8.81 17.44
CA GLY A 244 -8.21 8.79 18.91
C GLY A 244 -6.94 8.23 19.56
N ASN A 245 -6.42 7.12 19.03
CA ASN A 245 -5.19 6.50 19.50
C ASN A 245 -3.96 7.39 19.26
N LEU A 246 -3.88 8.06 18.10
CA LEU A 246 -2.82 9.02 17.81
C LEU A 246 -2.88 10.23 18.76
N ALA A 247 -4.06 10.82 18.94
CA ALA A 247 -4.26 11.92 19.87
C ALA A 247 -3.87 11.52 21.31
N TRP A 248 -4.21 10.29 21.72
CA TRP A 248 -3.80 9.73 23.00
C TRP A 248 -2.28 9.61 23.11
N LYS A 249 -1.61 9.05 22.11
CA LYS A 249 -0.16 8.91 22.07
C LYS A 249 0.56 10.27 22.15
N LEU A 250 -0.05 11.31 21.58
CA LEU A 250 0.45 12.69 21.61
C LEU A 250 0.09 13.47 22.88
N GLY A 251 -0.59 12.84 23.86
CA GLY A 251 -1.02 13.49 25.11
C GLY A 251 -2.20 14.45 24.95
N ARG A 252 -2.85 14.50 23.78
CA ARG A 252 -4.05 15.30 23.50
C ARG A 252 -5.29 14.57 24.02
N ARG A 253 -5.41 14.50 25.35
CA ARG A 253 -6.43 13.69 26.05
C ARG A 253 -7.86 14.05 25.69
N ASP A 254 -8.18 15.34 25.64
CA ASP A 254 -9.53 15.81 25.29
C ASP A 254 -9.93 15.45 23.86
N GLU A 255 -9.01 15.61 22.92
CA GLU A 255 -9.21 15.22 21.52
C GLU A 255 -9.43 13.71 21.39
N ALA A 256 -8.57 12.91 22.05
CA ALA A 256 -8.69 11.46 22.08
C ALA A 256 -10.06 11.00 22.62
N ARG A 257 -10.48 11.55 23.76
CA ARG A 257 -11.81 11.30 24.34
C ARG A 257 -12.93 11.66 23.36
N GLY A 258 -12.81 12.79 22.66
CA GLY A 258 -13.76 13.20 21.62
C GLY A 258 -13.86 12.19 20.47
N HIS A 259 -12.73 11.65 20.01
CA HIS A 259 -12.71 10.60 18.98
C HIS A 259 -13.33 9.30 19.47
N PHE A 260 -12.98 8.82 20.67
CA PHE A 260 -13.56 7.58 21.22
C PHE A 260 -15.05 7.71 21.49
N LEU A 261 -15.52 8.88 21.93
CA LEU A 261 -16.95 9.16 22.08
C LEU A 261 -17.65 9.09 20.71
N ARG A 262 -17.09 9.73 19.67
CA ARG A 262 -17.64 9.62 18.30
C ARG A 262 -17.66 8.18 17.79
N ALA A 263 -16.62 7.40 18.06
CA ALA A 263 -16.57 5.99 17.68
C ALA A 263 -17.70 5.20 18.37
N ALA A 264 -17.90 5.36 19.68
CA ALA A 264 -18.98 4.72 20.43
C ALA A 264 -20.38 5.19 19.97
N THR A 265 -20.52 6.46 19.58
CA THR A 265 -21.79 7.00 19.07
C THR A 265 -22.13 6.46 17.68
N ARG A 266 -21.17 6.45 16.75
CA ARG A 266 -21.41 6.04 15.35
C ARG A 266 -21.40 4.53 15.18
N PHE A 267 -20.63 3.82 16.00
CA PHE A 267 -20.45 2.38 15.94
C PHE A 267 -20.71 1.76 17.32
N PRO A 268 -21.97 1.75 17.80
CA PRO A 268 -22.29 1.32 19.15
C PRO A 268 -22.02 -0.18 19.40
N GLU A 269 -21.84 -0.98 18.36
CA GLU A 269 -21.49 -2.41 18.46
C GLU A 269 -19.96 -2.66 18.45
N PHE A 270 -19.15 -1.60 18.30
CA PHE A 270 -17.70 -1.70 18.23
C PHE A 270 -17.06 -1.64 19.63
N ALA A 271 -16.78 -2.80 20.20
CA ALA A 271 -16.35 -2.97 21.58
C ALA A 271 -15.05 -2.21 21.93
N GLU A 272 -14.08 -2.16 21.01
CA GLU A 272 -12.81 -1.48 21.21
C GLU A 272 -12.97 0.04 21.39
N GLY A 273 -13.96 0.64 20.72
CA GLY A 273 -14.29 2.06 20.87
C GLY A 273 -14.79 2.39 22.28
N TRP A 274 -15.68 1.54 22.80
CA TRP A 274 -16.16 1.62 24.17
C TRP A 274 -15.06 1.43 25.22
N ASN A 275 -14.16 0.48 24.98
CA ASN A 275 -13.03 0.24 25.87
C ASN A 275 -12.10 1.46 25.93
N ASN A 276 -11.72 2.01 24.78
CA ASN A 276 -10.83 3.17 24.74
C ASN A 276 -11.50 4.43 25.32
N LEU A 277 -12.82 4.60 25.12
CA LEU A 277 -13.60 5.64 25.77
C LEU A 277 -13.60 5.47 27.30
N ALA A 278 -13.75 4.24 27.81
CA ALA A 278 -13.71 3.95 29.24
C ALA A 278 -12.38 4.39 29.88
N PHE A 279 -11.25 4.02 29.27
CA PHE A 279 -9.93 4.44 29.74
C PHE A 279 -9.76 5.97 29.70
N ALA A 280 -10.20 6.62 28.61
CA ALA A 280 -10.10 8.08 28.49
C ALA A 280 -10.96 8.83 29.53
N LEU A 281 -12.14 8.28 29.87
CA LEU A 281 -13.00 8.83 30.91
C LEU A 281 -12.40 8.62 32.31
N GLN A 282 -11.79 7.46 32.56
CA GLN A 282 -11.13 7.20 33.84
C GLN A 282 -9.99 8.18 34.08
N GLU A 283 -9.14 8.43 33.07
CA GLU A 283 -8.05 9.41 33.19
C GLU A 283 -8.58 10.85 33.40
N SER A 284 -9.78 11.14 32.88
CA SER A 284 -10.46 12.43 33.10
C SER A 284 -11.14 12.55 34.48
N GLY A 285 -11.06 11.54 35.36
CA GLY A 285 -11.78 11.52 36.64
C GLY A 285 -13.28 11.25 36.53
N CYS A 286 -13.74 10.76 35.38
CA CYS A 286 -15.14 10.46 35.10
C CYS A 286 -15.46 8.97 35.35
N SER A 287 -15.16 8.48 36.55
CA SER A 287 -15.22 7.07 36.91
C SER A 287 -16.60 6.43 36.70
N GLY A 288 -17.69 7.15 37.00
CA GLY A 288 -19.04 6.64 36.79
C GLY A 288 -19.35 6.32 35.31
N THR A 289 -19.03 7.24 34.40
CA THR A 289 -19.19 7.02 32.95
C THR A 289 -18.13 6.07 32.40
N ALA A 290 -16.91 6.08 32.93
CA ALA A 290 -15.87 5.12 32.54
C ALA A 290 -16.33 3.68 32.76
N LYS A 291 -16.90 3.39 33.93
CA LYS A 291 -17.45 2.07 34.28
C LYS A 291 -18.63 1.68 33.40
N GLN A 292 -19.49 2.61 33.02
CA GLN A 292 -20.58 2.37 32.07
C GLN A 292 -20.04 1.98 30.68
N ALA A 293 -19.07 2.73 30.16
CA ALA A 293 -18.42 2.42 28.88
C ALA A 293 -17.70 1.06 28.94
N ALA A 294 -16.98 0.76 30.03
CA ALA A 294 -16.31 -0.53 30.23
C ALA A 294 -17.32 -1.69 30.25
N ARG A 295 -18.48 -1.52 30.91
CA ARG A 295 -19.57 -2.52 30.90
C ARG A 295 -20.09 -2.76 29.49
N CYS A 296 -20.22 -1.71 28.68
CA CYS A 296 -20.65 -1.87 27.30
C CYS A 296 -19.63 -2.69 26.48
N ALA A 297 -18.34 -2.34 26.56
CA ALA A 297 -17.26 -3.10 25.93
C ALA A 297 -17.28 -4.58 26.35
N ALA A 298 -17.39 -4.85 27.65
CA ALA A 298 -17.50 -6.19 28.20
C ALA A 298 -18.74 -6.96 27.72
N SER A 299 -19.88 -6.29 27.53
CA SER A 299 -21.08 -6.95 27.00
C SER A 299 -20.95 -7.33 25.52
N LEU A 300 -20.23 -6.52 24.72
CA LEU A 300 -20.05 -6.72 23.29
C LEU A 300 -18.96 -7.78 22.98
N ALA A 301 -17.91 -7.82 23.80
CA ALA A 301 -16.81 -8.77 23.71
C ALA A 301 -16.34 -9.24 25.12
N PRO A 302 -17.10 -10.15 25.76
CA PRO A 302 -16.83 -10.63 27.12
C PRO A 302 -15.46 -11.26 27.30
N ASP A 303 -15.03 -12.07 26.33
CA ASP A 303 -13.74 -12.78 26.40
C ASP A 303 -12.55 -11.81 26.39
N ARG A 304 -12.73 -10.61 25.82
CA ARG A 304 -11.67 -9.60 25.71
C ARG A 304 -11.70 -8.56 26.83
N PHE A 305 -12.90 -8.12 27.23
CA PHE A 305 -13.05 -6.98 28.15
C PHE A 305 -13.79 -7.30 29.46
N GLY A 306 -14.29 -8.53 29.64
CA GLY A 306 -15.08 -8.94 30.81
C GLY A 306 -14.32 -8.91 32.14
N GLN A 307 -12.99 -8.90 32.10
CA GLN A 307 -12.12 -8.83 33.29
C GLN A 307 -11.44 -7.46 33.45
N SER A 308 -11.93 -6.41 32.77
CA SER A 308 -11.36 -5.07 32.87
C SER A 308 -11.35 -4.57 34.33
N GLU A 309 -10.21 -4.05 34.79
CA GLU A 309 -10.06 -3.45 36.12
C GLU A 309 -11.02 -2.27 36.35
N LEU A 310 -11.44 -1.60 35.27
CA LEU A 310 -12.43 -0.52 35.33
C LEU A 310 -13.81 -0.99 35.80
N LEU A 311 -14.09 -2.30 35.80
CA LEU A 311 -15.34 -2.87 36.30
C LEU A 311 -15.34 -3.08 37.82
N SER A 312 -14.17 -3.31 38.41
CA SER A 312 -14.00 -3.64 39.84
C SER A 312 -13.72 -2.43 40.72
N HIS A 313 -13.30 -1.29 40.15
CA HIS A 313 -13.10 -0.07 40.93
C HIS A 313 -14.40 0.46 41.52
N ASP A 314 -14.34 0.80 42.82
CA ASP A 314 -15.42 1.51 43.52
C ASP A 314 -15.61 2.91 42.94
N ASP A 315 -16.86 3.38 42.98
CA ASP A 315 -17.26 4.65 42.38
C ASP A 315 -16.62 5.81 43.17
N ALA A 316 -15.42 6.22 42.79
CA ALA A 316 -14.82 7.46 43.26
C ALA A 316 -15.72 8.65 42.87
N LYS A 317 -15.65 9.75 43.65
CA LYS A 317 -16.34 11.00 43.30
C LYS A 317 -16.00 11.38 41.87
N SER A 318 -17.00 11.31 40.99
CA SER A 318 -16.85 11.68 39.57
C SER A 318 -16.72 13.19 39.44
N ALA A 319 -15.95 13.63 38.45
CA ALA A 319 -15.87 15.06 38.11
C ALA A 319 -17.26 15.65 37.79
N GLU A 320 -17.44 16.95 38.05
CA GLU A 320 -18.74 17.63 37.87
C GLU A 320 -19.23 17.68 36.41
N HIS A 321 -18.33 17.53 35.43
CA HIS A 321 -18.64 17.70 33.99
C HIS A 321 -18.21 16.48 33.15
N CYS A 322 -18.82 15.33 33.42
CA CYS A 322 -18.59 14.11 32.63
C CYS A 322 -19.53 14.03 31.42
N PRO A 323 -19.04 13.58 30.24
CA PRO A 323 -19.87 13.51 29.04
C PRO A 323 -20.94 12.43 29.19
N ALA A 324 -22.14 12.70 28.67
CA ALA A 324 -23.16 11.69 28.51
C ALA A 324 -22.72 10.66 27.47
N LEU A 325 -22.99 9.38 27.74
CA LEU A 325 -22.68 8.29 26.83
C LEU A 325 -23.87 8.00 25.90
N PRO A 326 -23.62 7.54 24.67
CA PRO A 326 -24.69 7.01 23.83
C PRO A 326 -25.24 5.71 24.43
N GLU A 327 -26.37 5.24 23.90
CA GLU A 327 -26.90 3.93 24.31
C GLU A 327 -25.96 2.81 23.85
N CYS A 328 -25.70 1.86 24.77
CA CYS A 328 -24.97 0.66 24.45
C CYS A 328 -25.89 -0.28 23.66
N SER A 329 -25.57 -0.57 22.40
CA SER A 329 -26.28 -1.61 21.65
C SER A 329 -25.95 -2.95 22.28
N GLN A 330 -26.91 -3.57 22.96
CA GLN A 330 -26.75 -4.95 23.40
C GLN A 330 -26.87 -5.85 22.17
N LYS A 331 -25.91 -6.76 21.96
CA LYS A 331 -26.12 -7.89 21.04
C LYS A 331 -27.40 -8.59 21.50
N ARG A 332 -28.43 -8.57 20.66
CA ARG A 332 -29.58 -9.45 20.87
C ARG A 332 -29.07 -10.90 20.84
N PRO A 333 -29.46 -11.73 21.82
CA PRO A 333 -28.97 -13.10 21.96
C PRO A 333 -29.27 -13.96 20.73
#